data_AF-A0A351AEX7-F1
#
_entry.id   AF-A0A351AEX7-F1
#
_cell.length_a   1.000
_cell.length_b   1.000
_cell.length_c   1.000
_cell.angle_alpha   90.00
_cell.angle_beta   90.00
_cell.angle_gamma   90.00
#
_symmetry.space_group_name_H-M   'P 1'
#
loop_
_entity.id
_entity.type
_entity.pdbx_description
1 polymer ?
#
loop_
_entity_poly.entity_id
_entity_poly.type
_entity_poly.pdbx_seq_one_letter_code
_entity_poly.pdbx_strand_id
1 'polypeptide(L)'
;MSTVWVLAALGAGFASPSTQPGLDIVRNARKQVGVTTSYDPAYVRLSYPGGDVSKNTGVCTDVVVRALRPLGYDLQELIHEDWRAKRPAPRGGPAPPPKNNPRGGGAHPPPLFFPPPPPPRPDP
;
A
#
# COMPACT_ATOMS: atom_id res chain seq x y z
N MET A 1 -25.26 -48.77 -47.43
CA MET A 1 -24.16 -48.28 -46.57
C MET A 1 -24.29 -46.77 -46.47
N SER A 2 -24.95 -46.28 -45.42
CA SER A 2 -25.11 -44.84 -45.21
C SER A 2 -25.08 -44.58 -43.71
N THR A 3 -24.09 -43.83 -43.25
CA THR A 3 -23.98 -43.44 -41.84
C THR A 3 -23.55 -41.99 -41.81
N VAL A 4 -24.51 -41.11 -41.55
CA VAL A 4 -24.32 -39.68 -41.40
C VAL A 4 -23.80 -39.43 -39.98
N TRP A 5 -22.62 -38.81 -39.86
CA TRP A 5 -22.10 -38.33 -38.58
C TRP A 5 -22.63 -36.91 -38.34
N VAL A 6 -23.58 -36.77 -37.42
CA VAL A 6 -24.02 -35.46 -36.92
C VAL A 6 -23.05 -35.04 -35.81
N LEU A 7 -22.19 -34.06 -36.10
CA LEU A 7 -21.37 -33.38 -35.10
C LEU A 7 -22.23 -32.31 -34.40
N ALA A 8 -22.69 -32.63 -33.20
CA ALA A 8 -23.27 -31.64 -32.29
C ALA A 8 -22.13 -30.84 -31.62
N ALA A 9 -21.90 -29.62 -32.09
CA ALA A 9 -21.01 -28.68 -31.43
C ALA A 9 -21.70 -28.10 -30.19
N LEU A 10 -21.39 -28.63 -29.01
CA LEU A 10 -21.67 -27.95 -27.74
C LEU A 10 -20.76 -26.72 -27.65
N GLY A 11 -21.32 -25.54 -27.91
CA GLY A 11 -20.69 -24.27 -27.60
C GLY A 11 -20.60 -24.07 -26.09
N ALA A 12 -19.49 -24.49 -25.49
CA ALA A 12 -19.11 -24.02 -24.15
C ALA A 12 -18.68 -22.55 -24.29
N GLY A 13 -19.57 -21.63 -23.92
CA GLY A 13 -19.22 -20.22 -23.79
C GLY A 13 -18.13 -20.06 -22.72
N PHE A 14 -16.95 -19.60 -23.11
CA PHE A 14 -15.93 -19.19 -22.16
C PHE A 14 -16.41 -17.92 -21.46
N ALA A 15 -16.85 -18.04 -20.21
CA ALA A 15 -17.04 -16.89 -19.35
C ALA A 15 -15.65 -16.36 -18.96
N SER A 16 -15.25 -15.23 -19.53
CA SER A 16 -14.03 -14.55 -19.10
C SER A 16 -14.21 -14.05 -17.65
N PRO A 17 -13.28 -14.36 -16.72
CA PRO A 17 -13.30 -13.74 -15.42
C PRO A 17 -13.06 -12.24 -15.61
N SER A 18 -14.09 -11.43 -15.34
CA SER A 18 -13.93 -9.99 -15.27
C SER A 18 -13.24 -9.66 -13.95
N THR A 19 -11.90 -9.66 -13.95
CA THR A 19 -11.14 -9.00 -12.89
C THR A 19 -11.59 -7.54 -12.88
N GLN A 20 -12.24 -7.12 -11.80
CA GLN A 20 -12.69 -5.76 -11.57
C GLN A 20 -11.80 -5.20 -10.45
N PRO A 21 -10.63 -4.61 -10.76
CA PRO A 21 -9.64 -4.26 -9.75
C PRO A 21 -10.21 -3.39 -8.63
N GLY A 22 -11.11 -2.45 -8.97
CA GLY A 22 -11.80 -1.63 -7.98
C GLY A 22 -12.69 -2.43 -7.02
N LEU A 23 -13.40 -3.44 -7.53
CA LEU A 23 -14.24 -4.31 -6.71
C LEU A 23 -13.39 -5.18 -5.77
N ASP A 24 -12.22 -5.63 -6.22
CA ASP A 24 -11.29 -6.39 -5.37
C ASP A 24 -10.74 -5.55 -4.21
N ILE A 25 -10.39 -4.29 -4.47
CA ILE A 25 -9.98 -3.35 -3.42
C ILE A 25 -11.10 -3.19 -2.39
N VAL A 26 -12.34 -2.91 -2.84
CA VAL A 26 -13.49 -2.74 -1.94
C VAL A 26 -13.76 -4.02 -1.13
N ARG A 27 -13.67 -5.19 -1.76
CA ARG A 27 -13.81 -6.48 -1.06
C ARG A 27 -12.74 -6.67 0.00
N ASN A 28 -11.48 -6.35 -0.30
CA ASN A 28 -10.39 -6.48 0.67
C ASN A 28 -10.50 -5.45 1.80
N ALA A 29 -10.92 -4.22 1.51
CA ALA A 29 -11.20 -3.20 2.52
C ALA A 29 -12.33 -3.63 3.46
N ARG A 30 -13.41 -4.22 2.92
CA ARG A 30 -14.52 -4.74 3.74
C ARG A 30 -14.09 -5.83 4.71
N LYS A 31 -13.06 -6.63 4.40
CA LYS A 31 -12.50 -7.62 5.33
C LYS A 31 -11.85 -7.00 6.57
N GLN A 32 -11.56 -5.69 6.57
CA GLN A 32 -11.05 -4.99 7.75
C GLN A 32 -12.14 -4.60 8.75
N VAL A 33 -13.43 -4.64 8.36
CA VAL A 33 -14.55 -4.38 9.27
C VAL A 33 -14.56 -5.42 10.38
N GLY A 34 -14.52 -4.96 11.63
CA GLY A 34 -14.41 -5.84 12.81
C GLY A 34 -13.00 -6.38 13.08
N VAL A 35 -12.03 -6.13 12.19
CA VAL A 35 -10.61 -6.40 12.42
C VAL A 35 -9.94 -5.16 12.98
N THR A 36 -9.99 -4.04 12.26
CA THR A 36 -9.49 -2.74 12.74
C THR A 36 -10.57 -2.08 13.58
N THR A 37 -10.45 -2.22 14.89
CA THR A 37 -11.49 -1.80 15.86
C THR A 37 -11.09 -0.58 16.68
N SER A 38 -9.82 -0.20 16.66
CA SER A 38 -9.29 1.00 17.31
C SER A 38 -8.74 1.99 16.28
N TYR A 39 -8.96 3.27 16.53
CA TYR A 39 -8.39 4.36 15.75
C TYR A 39 -7.26 5.02 16.54
N ASP A 40 -6.03 4.87 16.08
CA ASP A 40 -4.84 5.45 16.70
C ASP A 40 -4.05 6.31 15.69
N PRO A 41 -4.06 7.65 15.83
CA PRO A 41 -3.33 8.55 14.94
C PRO A 41 -1.85 8.72 15.32
N ALA A 42 -1.34 8.01 16.34
CA ALA A 42 0.04 8.13 16.77
C ALA A 42 1.03 7.65 15.70
N TYR A 43 2.19 8.28 15.63
CA TYR A 43 3.27 7.88 14.73
C TYR A 43 3.97 6.65 15.29
N VAL A 44 4.02 5.59 14.48
CA VAL A 44 4.67 4.33 14.83
C VAL A 44 5.85 4.07 13.90
N ARG A 45 6.96 3.58 14.45
CA ARG A 45 8.07 3.07 13.64
C ARG A 45 7.72 1.69 13.11
N LEU A 46 7.73 1.54 11.79
CA LEU A 46 7.45 0.29 11.10
C LEU A 46 8.72 -0.30 10.51
N SER A 47 8.75 -1.62 10.38
CA SER A 47 9.77 -2.30 9.57
C SER A 47 9.58 -1.94 8.09
N TYR A 48 10.67 -1.89 7.33
CA TYR A 48 10.62 -1.60 5.90
C TYR A 48 11.45 -2.63 5.12
N PRO A 49 10.95 -3.18 4.00
CA PRO A 49 9.59 -3.01 3.46
C PRO A 49 8.53 -3.85 4.19
N GLY A 50 7.24 -3.61 3.91
CA GLY A 50 6.14 -4.47 4.35
C GLY A 50 5.69 -4.35 5.81
N GLY A 51 6.18 -3.36 6.56
CA GLY A 51 5.69 -3.12 7.93
C GLY A 51 4.22 -2.71 7.99
N ASP A 52 3.56 -3.00 9.09
CA ASP A 52 2.15 -2.63 9.34
C ASP A 52 1.99 -2.28 10.82
N VAL A 53 1.03 -1.42 11.12
CA VAL A 53 0.54 -1.28 12.48
C VAL A 53 -0.21 -2.55 12.88
N SER A 54 -0.45 -2.74 14.18
CA SER A 54 -1.21 -3.91 14.65
C SER A 54 -2.57 -3.98 13.96
N LYS A 55 -3.03 -5.19 13.60
CA LYS A 55 -4.27 -5.38 12.82
C LYS A 55 -5.52 -4.79 13.49
N ASN A 56 -5.53 -4.75 14.81
CA ASN A 56 -6.64 -4.21 15.61
C ASN A 56 -6.68 -2.68 15.69
N THR A 57 -5.64 -2.00 15.21
CA THR A 57 -5.52 -0.54 15.24
C THR A 57 -5.11 0.01 13.87
N GLY A 58 -5.10 1.34 13.79
CA GLY A 58 -4.68 2.10 12.62
C GLY A 58 -5.66 3.20 12.25
N VAL A 59 -5.39 3.85 11.13
CA VAL A 59 -6.21 4.91 10.57
C VAL A 59 -6.81 4.47 9.24
N CYS A 60 -7.61 5.36 8.62
CA CYS A 60 -8.24 5.10 7.32
C CYS A 60 -7.22 4.70 6.24
N THR A 61 -6.03 5.27 6.26
CA THR A 61 -4.94 4.95 5.32
C THR A 61 -4.46 3.51 5.46
N ASP A 62 -4.40 2.96 6.67
CA ASP A 62 -3.95 1.57 6.89
C ASP A 62 -4.92 0.56 6.28
N VAL A 63 -6.23 0.87 6.31
CA VAL A 63 -7.25 0.06 5.62
C VAL A 63 -6.99 0.03 4.11
N VAL A 64 -6.62 1.16 3.51
CA VAL A 64 -6.31 1.24 2.08
C VAL A 64 -5.04 0.45 1.73
N VAL A 65 -3.97 0.60 2.54
CA VAL A 65 -2.73 -0.17 2.38
C VAL A 65 -3.03 -1.68 2.43
N ARG A 66 -3.79 -2.13 3.43
CA ARG A 66 -4.17 -3.54 3.58
C ARG A 66 -5.09 -4.05 2.49
N ALA A 67 -5.93 -3.18 1.91
CA ALA A 67 -6.80 -3.57 0.80
C ALA A 67 -6.02 -3.84 -0.51
N LEU A 68 -4.90 -3.13 -0.70
CA LEU A 68 -4.04 -3.20 -1.88
C LEU A 68 -3.01 -4.34 -1.82
N ARG A 69 -2.51 -4.69 -0.62
CA ARG A 69 -1.50 -5.74 -0.45
C ARG A 69 -1.84 -7.11 -1.06
N PRO A 70 -3.08 -7.64 -0.92
CA PRO A 70 -3.46 -8.90 -1.56
C PRO A 70 -3.42 -8.84 -3.09
N LEU A 71 -3.41 -7.64 -3.68
CA LEU A 71 -3.31 -7.41 -5.11
C LEU A 71 -1.84 -7.21 -5.56
N GLY A 72 -0.88 -7.37 -4.65
CA GLY A 72 0.55 -7.23 -4.92
C GLY A 72 1.10 -5.80 -4.80
N TYR A 73 0.29 -4.85 -4.29
CA TYR A 73 0.73 -3.46 -4.15
C TYR A 73 0.91 -3.09 -2.68
N ASP A 74 2.14 -2.74 -2.30
CA ASP A 74 2.41 -2.07 -1.03
C ASP A 74 2.51 -0.55 -1.25
N LEU A 75 1.41 0.16 -0.99
CA LEU A 75 1.34 1.60 -1.19
C LEU A 75 2.36 2.38 -0.35
N GLN A 76 2.72 1.88 0.83
CA GLN A 76 3.71 2.54 1.68
C GLN A 76 5.09 2.48 1.04
N GLU A 77 5.47 1.30 0.52
CA GLU A 77 6.74 1.11 -0.18
C GLU A 77 6.81 1.92 -1.47
N LEU A 78 5.75 1.86 -2.29
CA LEU A 78 5.69 2.58 -3.56
C LEU A 78 5.86 4.09 -3.38
N ILE A 79 5.20 4.67 -2.37
CA ILE A 79 5.31 6.10 -2.09
C ILE A 79 6.66 6.43 -1.46
N HIS A 80 7.21 5.55 -0.61
CA HIS A 80 8.53 5.72 -0.04
C HIS A 80 9.61 5.82 -1.13
N GLU A 81 9.58 4.90 -2.09
CA GLU A 81 10.53 4.88 -3.19
C GLU A 81 10.33 6.06 -4.16
N ASP A 82 9.08 6.44 -4.46
CA ASP A 82 8.79 7.63 -5.27
C ASP A 82 9.32 8.90 -4.62
N TRP A 83 9.09 9.06 -3.31
CA TRP A 83 9.60 10.19 -2.55
C TRP A 83 11.13 10.20 -2.53
N ARG A 84 11.79 9.05 -2.30
CA ARG A 84 13.26 8.96 -2.32
C ARG A 84 13.85 9.35 -3.67
N ALA A 85 13.18 8.98 -4.76
CA ALA A 85 13.60 9.32 -6.11
C ALA A 85 13.42 10.82 -6.43
N LYS A 86 12.33 11.42 -5.94
CA LYS A 86 11.92 12.81 -6.27
C LYS A 86 12.25 13.84 -5.21
N ARG A 87 12.87 13.45 -4.08
CA ARG A 87 13.14 14.34 -2.96
C ARG A 87 13.97 15.54 -3.44
N PRO A 88 13.43 16.77 -3.39
CA PRO A 88 14.20 17.93 -3.76
C PRO A 88 15.38 18.09 -2.81
N ALA A 89 16.50 18.59 -3.34
CA ALA A 89 17.64 18.93 -2.50
C ALA A 89 17.20 19.92 -1.40
N PRO A 90 17.76 19.82 -0.17
CA PRO A 90 17.47 20.78 0.87
C PRO A 90 17.83 22.19 0.38
N ARG A 91 16.91 23.15 0.52
CA ARG A 91 17.21 24.55 0.23
C ARG A 91 18.24 25.05 1.25
N GLY A 92 19.43 25.41 0.77
CA GLY A 92 20.52 25.99 1.59
C GLY A 92 21.34 24.99 2.41
N GLY A 93 21.15 23.67 2.22
CA GLY A 93 21.94 22.63 2.89
C GLY A 93 22.93 21.94 1.93
N PRO A 94 23.93 21.20 2.44
CA PRO A 94 24.83 20.42 1.60
C PRO A 94 24.05 19.38 0.79
N ALA A 95 24.53 19.12 -0.43
CA ALA A 95 23.93 18.11 -1.31
C ALA A 95 23.86 16.75 -0.59
N PRO A 96 22.80 15.96 -0.84
CA PRO A 96 22.71 14.63 -0.24
C PRO A 96 23.91 13.75 -0.66
N PRO A 97 24.37 12.85 0.22
CA PRO A 97 25.46 11.93 -0.11
C PRO A 97 25.08 11.04 -1.30
N PRO A 98 26.05 10.61 -2.11
CA PRO A 98 25.79 9.77 -3.27
C PRO A 98 25.23 8.41 -2.82
N LYS A 99 24.30 7.88 -3.63
CA LYS A 99 23.55 6.64 -3.40
C LYS A 99 24.39 5.39 -3.12
N ASN A 100 25.68 5.40 -3.45
CA ASN A 100 26.64 4.31 -3.27
C ASN A 100 27.65 4.53 -2.13
N ASN A 101 27.40 5.47 -1.21
CA ASN A 101 28.31 5.72 -0.09
C ASN A 101 28.07 4.71 1.07
N PRO A 102 29.04 3.82 1.38
CA PRO A 102 28.91 2.84 2.46
C PRO A 102 29.00 3.45 3.87
N ARG A 103 29.45 4.72 4.01
CA ARG A 103 29.52 5.45 5.28
C ARG A 103 28.31 6.36 5.55
N GLY A 104 27.40 6.48 4.58
CA GLY A 104 26.14 7.18 4.78
C GLY A 104 25.19 6.26 5.56
N GLY A 105 25.31 6.24 6.88
CA GLY A 105 24.38 5.53 7.75
C GLY A 105 22.96 5.82 7.29
N GLY A 106 22.21 4.74 7.01
CA GLY A 106 20.85 4.82 6.49
C GLY A 106 20.09 5.84 7.31
N ALA A 107 19.82 7.00 6.71
CA ALA A 107 18.90 7.94 7.30
C ALA A 107 17.59 7.18 7.38
N HIS A 108 17.27 6.67 8.58
CA HIS A 108 15.99 6.08 8.84
C HIS A 108 14.97 7.11 8.40
N PRO A 109 14.14 6.78 7.41
CA PRO A 109 13.19 7.74 6.90
C PRO A 109 12.26 8.17 8.03
N PRO A 110 11.77 9.42 8.01
CA PRO A 110 10.69 9.80 8.90
C PRO A 110 9.54 8.79 8.75
N PRO A 111 8.83 8.45 9.85
CA PRO A 111 7.74 7.50 9.79
C PRO A 111 6.75 7.90 8.70
N LEU A 112 6.27 6.88 8.00
CA LEU A 112 5.54 7.00 6.76
C LEU A 112 4.35 7.96 6.89
N PHE A 113 4.23 8.78 5.86
CA PHE A 113 3.04 9.48 5.37
C PHE A 113 2.69 10.88 5.83
N PHE A 114 3.12 11.40 6.98
CA PHE A 114 2.79 12.78 7.35
C PHE A 114 3.88 13.45 8.19
N PRO A 115 4.09 14.78 8.05
CA PRO A 115 4.86 15.52 9.05
C PRO A 115 4.18 15.35 10.42
N PRO A 116 4.93 15.18 11.52
CA PRO A 116 4.35 15.06 12.85
C PRO A 116 3.40 16.23 13.11
N PRO A 117 2.26 16.02 13.78
CA PRO A 117 1.32 17.09 14.10
C PRO A 117 2.05 18.19 14.87
N PRO A 118 1.67 19.46 14.67
CA PRO A 118 2.19 20.53 15.50
C PRO A 118 1.88 20.23 16.98
N PRO A 119 2.73 20.67 17.93
CA PRO A 119 2.46 20.52 19.34
C PRO A 119 1.10 21.14 19.71
N PRO A 120 0.39 20.63 20.74
CA PRO A 120 -0.84 21.23 21.20
C PRO A 120 -0.61 22.72 21.50
N ARG A 121 -1.56 23.58 21.11
CA ARG A 121 -1.53 24.99 21.52
C ARG A 121 -1.55 25.03 23.06
N PRO A 122 -0.81 25.95 23.70
CA PRO A 122 -0.96 26.18 25.14
C PRO A 122 -2.44 26.47 25.43
N ASP A 123 -2.97 25.87 26.49
CA ASP A 123 -4.31 26.20 26.99
C ASP A 123 -4.36 27.71 27.35
N PRO A 124 -5.51 28.39 27.16
CA PRO A 124 -5.66 29.81 27.44
C PRO A 124 -5.49 30.17 28.92
#